data_AF-A0AAU3RXM7-F1
#
_entry.id   AF-A0AAU3RXM7-F1
#
_cell.length_a   1.000
_cell.length_b   1.000
_cell.length_c   1.000
_cell.angle_alpha   90.00
_cell.angle_beta   90.00
_cell.angle_gamma   90.00
#
_symmetry.space_group_name_H-M   'P 1'
#
loop_
_entity.id
_entity.type
_entity.pdbx_description
1 polymer ?
#
loop_
_entity_poly.entity_id
_entity_poly.type
_entity_poly.pdbx_seq_one_letter_code
_entity_poly.pdbx_strand_id
1 'polypeptide(L)'
;MSETSTTSAAPQGDPTAPTGQGPTGTAPTPSAPPAPVAPQGEDSAATIARLESDLAAARAEAGKQRVTAKEKAAEEARTQLAQDIGRALGIVPEGEPADPAQLTAQLTASQAQARQTAVELAVYRHAAAAGGDADALLDSRTFAASLAEVDPADTAAVQAAITAAVTANPKLAAAPAAPARGGAEFSGAPSGGVTPTQFAAMDYAARAELFQTDPDTYRRLAGTP
;
A
#
# COMPACT_ATOMS: atom_id res chain seq x y z
N MET A 1 -21.80 -47.13 -60.29
CA MET A 1 -20.44 -46.91 -59.79
C MET A 1 -20.32 -47.77 -58.54
N SER A 2 -20.25 -49.10 -58.64
CA SER A 2 -19.16 -49.90 -59.24
C SER A 2 -17.83 -49.51 -58.57
N GLU A 3 -17.00 -50.37 -57.98
CA GLU A 3 -16.92 -51.83 -57.91
C GLU A 3 -15.68 -52.17 -57.03
N THR A 4 -15.68 -53.32 -56.32
CA THR A 4 -14.59 -54.33 -56.14
C THR A 4 -13.10 -53.89 -56.00
N SER A 5 -12.12 -54.54 -55.36
CA SER A 5 -11.86 -55.88 -54.81
C SER A 5 -10.37 -55.90 -54.36
N THR A 6 -9.94 -56.53 -53.26
CA THR A 6 -9.41 -57.93 -53.16
C THR A 6 -7.94 -58.12 -53.63
N THR A 7 -7.05 -58.43 -52.68
CA THR A 7 -6.12 -59.60 -52.60
C THR A 7 -4.91 -59.80 -53.56
N SER A 8 -3.86 -60.43 -52.97
CA SER A 8 -2.85 -61.34 -53.57
C SER A 8 -1.79 -60.74 -54.50
N ALA A 9 -0.60 -61.32 -54.69
CA ALA A 9 0.09 -62.53 -54.23
C ALA A 9 1.58 -62.42 -54.64
N ALA A 10 2.36 -63.44 -54.24
CA ALA A 10 3.78 -63.74 -54.47
C ALA A 10 4.29 -63.71 -55.94
N PRO A 11 5.58 -64.03 -56.20
CA PRO A 11 5.99 -65.44 -56.41
C PRO A 11 7.36 -65.77 -55.73
N GLN A 12 7.62 -66.95 -55.16
CA GLN A 12 7.75 -68.32 -55.70
C GLN A 12 8.98 -68.54 -56.59
N GLY A 13 9.86 -69.46 -56.13
CA GLY A 13 10.99 -70.02 -56.86
C GLY A 13 11.47 -71.32 -56.20
N ASP A 14 10.93 -72.44 -56.68
CA ASP A 14 11.46 -73.82 -56.59
C ASP A 14 12.64 -73.98 -57.59
N PRO A 15 13.41 -75.11 -57.71
CA PRO A 15 13.02 -76.50 -57.42
C PRO A 15 14.12 -77.50 -56.93
N THR A 16 13.67 -78.75 -56.77
CA THR A 16 14.31 -80.07 -57.07
C THR A 16 15.11 -80.86 -56.01
N ALA A 17 14.58 -82.06 -55.74
CA ALA A 17 15.15 -83.19 -54.99
C ALA A 17 16.10 -84.06 -55.83
N PRO A 18 16.82 -85.03 -55.20
CA PRO A 18 16.56 -86.42 -55.56
C PRO A 18 16.54 -87.43 -54.40
N THR A 19 16.08 -88.61 -54.79
CA THR A 19 15.70 -89.89 -54.14
C THR A 19 16.73 -90.67 -53.30
N GLY A 20 16.23 -91.47 -52.35
CA GLY A 20 16.91 -92.66 -51.77
C GLY A 20 15.98 -93.54 -50.91
N GLN A 21 15.92 -94.85 -51.19
CA GLN A 21 15.05 -95.87 -50.58
C GLN A 21 15.67 -96.58 -49.35
N GLY A 22 14.86 -96.83 -48.30
CA GLY A 22 14.86 -97.96 -47.33
C GLY A 22 16.09 -98.22 -46.43
N PRO A 23 16.01 -99.05 -45.34
CA PRO A 23 14.89 -99.89 -44.88
C PRO A 23 14.55 -99.80 -43.35
N THR A 24 13.52 -100.58 -42.98
CA THR A 24 12.89 -100.98 -41.70
C THR A 24 13.70 -100.94 -40.38
N GLY A 25 13.05 -100.46 -39.31
CA GLY A 25 13.40 -100.74 -37.90
C GLY A 25 12.30 -100.30 -36.92
N THR A 26 11.75 -101.24 -36.15
CA THR A 26 10.67 -101.09 -35.15
C THR A 26 11.19 -100.47 -33.84
N ALA A 27 10.49 -99.49 -33.27
CA ALA A 27 10.72 -98.96 -31.90
C ALA A 27 9.42 -98.32 -31.32
N PRO A 28 9.24 -98.27 -29.98
CA PRO A 28 7.94 -98.32 -29.30
C PRO A 28 7.21 -96.97 -29.19
N THR A 29 5.89 -97.01 -29.05
CA THR A 29 5.02 -95.84 -28.82
C THR A 29 5.31 -95.18 -27.46
N PRO A 30 5.67 -93.88 -27.39
CA PRO A 30 5.77 -93.15 -26.14
C PRO A 30 4.40 -92.64 -25.68
N SER A 31 4.08 -92.82 -24.40
CA SER A 31 2.87 -92.29 -23.73
C SER A 31 2.76 -90.77 -23.82
N ALA A 32 1.56 -90.26 -24.10
CA ALA A 32 1.27 -88.83 -24.16
C ALA A 32 1.42 -88.15 -22.78
N PRO A 33 1.96 -86.92 -22.68
CA PRO A 33 2.01 -86.15 -21.43
C PRO A 33 0.61 -85.73 -20.99
N PRO A 34 0.36 -85.56 -19.67
CA PRO A 34 -0.93 -85.08 -19.18
C PRO A 34 -1.18 -83.63 -19.61
N ALA A 35 -2.43 -83.30 -19.96
CA ALA A 35 -2.84 -81.95 -20.30
C ALA A 35 -2.67 -80.99 -19.11
N PRO A 36 -2.34 -79.70 -19.34
CA PRO A 36 -2.24 -78.73 -18.26
C PRO A 36 -3.62 -78.48 -17.66
N VAL A 37 -3.71 -78.56 -16.33
CA VAL A 37 -4.91 -78.16 -15.60
C VAL A 37 -5.03 -76.63 -15.72
N ALA A 38 -6.09 -76.14 -16.35
CA ALA A 38 -6.42 -74.71 -16.31
C ALA A 38 -6.66 -74.29 -14.85
N PRO A 39 -6.14 -73.13 -14.39
CA PRO A 39 -6.38 -72.68 -13.03
C PRO A 39 -7.90 -72.52 -12.83
N GLN A 40 -8.41 -73.20 -11.81
CA GLN A 40 -9.80 -73.08 -11.39
C GLN A 40 -10.07 -71.61 -11.07
N GLY A 41 -11.17 -71.09 -11.62
CA GLY A 41 -11.54 -69.68 -11.52
C GLY A 41 -11.47 -69.18 -10.09
N GLU A 42 -10.75 -68.08 -9.89
CA GLU A 42 -10.86 -67.29 -8.68
C GLU A 42 -12.34 -66.97 -8.44
N ASP A 43 -12.79 -67.17 -7.20
CA ASP A 43 -14.16 -66.89 -6.79
C ASP A 43 -14.49 -65.42 -7.13
N SER A 44 -15.33 -65.23 -8.15
CA SER A 44 -15.57 -63.91 -8.74
C SER A 44 -16.15 -62.93 -7.71
N ALA A 45 -16.85 -63.45 -6.69
CA ALA A 45 -17.34 -62.65 -5.58
C ALA A 45 -16.20 -62.08 -4.70
N ALA A 46 -15.16 -62.88 -4.43
CA ALA A 46 -13.99 -62.42 -3.68
C ALA A 46 -13.19 -61.35 -4.46
N THR A 47 -13.09 -61.51 -5.78
CA THR A 47 -12.44 -60.53 -6.67
C THR A 47 -13.21 -59.22 -6.70
N ILE A 48 -14.55 -59.26 -6.81
CA ILE A 48 -15.40 -58.05 -6.79
C ILE A 48 -15.25 -57.32 -5.45
N ALA A 49 -15.31 -58.02 -4.33
CA ALA A 49 -15.17 -57.41 -3.00
C ALA A 49 -13.81 -56.72 -2.82
N ARG A 50 -12.72 -57.31 -3.33
CA ARG A 50 -11.39 -56.67 -3.32
C ARG A 50 -11.37 -55.40 -4.18
N LEU A 51 -11.90 -55.45 -5.40
CA LEU A 51 -11.93 -54.30 -6.31
C LEU A 51 -12.79 -53.16 -5.76
N GLU A 52 -13.92 -53.45 -5.11
CA GLU A 52 -14.75 -52.45 -4.44
C GLU A 52 -14.00 -51.76 -3.28
N SER A 53 -13.26 -52.54 -2.49
CA SER A 53 -12.40 -52.02 -1.42
C SER A 53 -11.28 -51.13 -1.99
N ASP A 54 -10.60 -51.57 -3.05
CA ASP A 54 -9.52 -50.81 -3.69
C ASP A 54 -10.05 -49.50 -4.30
N LEU A 55 -11.24 -49.54 -4.89
CA LEU A 55 -11.90 -48.37 -5.46
C LEU A 55 -12.38 -47.39 -4.38
N ALA A 56 -12.88 -47.89 -3.24
CA ALA A 56 -13.19 -47.07 -2.08
C ALA A 56 -11.93 -46.40 -1.51
N ALA A 57 -10.84 -47.14 -1.37
CA ALA A 57 -9.54 -46.62 -0.93
C ALA A 57 -9.00 -45.55 -1.89
N ALA A 58 -9.03 -45.81 -3.20
CA ALA A 58 -8.60 -44.86 -4.23
C ALA A 58 -9.43 -43.57 -4.21
N ARG A 59 -10.74 -43.67 -4.00
CA ARG A 59 -11.63 -42.49 -3.87
C ARG A 59 -11.34 -41.69 -2.61
N ALA A 60 -11.10 -42.37 -1.49
CA ALA A 60 -10.73 -41.71 -0.23
C ALA A 60 -9.40 -40.97 -0.37
N GLU A 61 -8.40 -41.60 -1.00
CA GLU A 61 -7.10 -41.00 -1.25
C GLU A 61 -7.20 -39.80 -2.20
N ALA A 62 -7.91 -39.95 -3.33
CA ALA A 62 -8.18 -38.83 -4.24
C ALA A 62 -8.92 -37.68 -3.54
N GLY A 63 -9.81 -37.99 -2.58
CA GLY A 63 -10.47 -37.01 -1.72
C GLY A 63 -9.47 -36.20 -0.90
N LYS A 64 -8.57 -36.87 -0.18
CA LYS A 64 -7.51 -36.23 0.63
C LYS A 64 -6.59 -35.39 -0.23
N GLN A 65 -6.11 -35.95 -1.35
CA GLN A 65 -5.20 -35.24 -2.26
C GLN A 65 -5.83 -33.94 -2.80
N ARG A 66 -7.12 -33.96 -3.14
CA ARG A 66 -7.83 -32.72 -3.56
C ARG A 66 -7.91 -31.69 -2.45
N VAL A 67 -8.14 -32.10 -1.20
CA VAL A 67 -8.20 -31.17 -0.06
C VAL A 67 -6.83 -30.58 0.20
N THR A 68 -5.80 -31.41 0.33
CA THR A 68 -4.42 -30.96 0.57
C THR A 68 -3.91 -30.07 -0.56
N ALA A 69 -4.22 -30.38 -1.83
CA ALA A 69 -3.85 -29.53 -2.96
C ALA A 69 -4.54 -28.16 -2.91
N LYS A 70 -5.82 -28.10 -2.50
CA LYS A 70 -6.55 -26.84 -2.34
C LYS A 70 -6.01 -26.03 -1.16
N GLU A 71 -5.71 -26.66 -0.04
CA GLU A 71 -5.11 -26.01 1.13
C GLU A 71 -3.74 -25.41 0.77
N LYS A 72 -2.89 -26.18 0.08
CA LYS A 72 -1.58 -25.71 -0.39
C LYS A 72 -1.71 -24.54 -1.37
N ALA A 73 -2.60 -24.63 -2.36
CA ALA A 73 -2.83 -23.55 -3.31
C ALA A 73 -3.37 -22.27 -2.64
N ALA A 74 -4.21 -22.42 -1.61
CA ALA A 74 -4.70 -21.29 -0.84
C ALA A 74 -3.58 -20.62 -0.01
N GLU A 75 -2.69 -21.42 0.59
CA GLU A 75 -1.56 -20.90 1.36
C GLU A 75 -0.52 -20.21 0.48
N GLU A 76 -0.23 -20.79 -0.70
CA GLU A 76 0.61 -20.17 -1.72
C GLU A 76 0.02 -18.85 -2.20
N ALA A 77 -1.29 -18.79 -2.47
CA ALA A 77 -1.96 -17.56 -2.88
C ALA A 77 -1.92 -16.46 -1.79
N ARG A 78 -2.07 -16.83 -0.52
CA ARG A 78 -1.94 -15.89 0.62
C ARG A 78 -0.53 -15.34 0.73
N THR A 79 0.47 -16.21 0.59
CA THR A 79 1.88 -15.83 0.63
C THR A 79 2.24 -14.92 -0.54
N GLN A 80 1.79 -15.25 -1.74
CA GLN A 80 1.97 -14.44 -2.95
C GLN A 80 1.34 -13.04 -2.75
N LEU A 81 0.10 -12.99 -2.26
CA LEU A 81 -0.58 -11.71 -2.00
C LEU A 81 0.17 -10.87 -0.94
N ALA A 82 0.64 -11.49 0.13
CA ALA A 82 1.43 -10.79 1.15
C ALA A 82 2.75 -10.24 0.57
N GLN A 83 3.42 -11.01 -0.30
CA GLN A 83 4.62 -10.55 -1.00
C GLN A 83 4.32 -9.40 -1.97
N ASP A 84 3.25 -9.48 -2.75
CA ASP A 84 2.86 -8.44 -3.69
C ASP A 84 2.51 -7.13 -2.97
N ILE A 85 1.77 -7.22 -1.85
CA ILE A 85 1.48 -6.07 -0.98
C ILE A 85 2.76 -5.52 -0.35
N GLY A 86 3.61 -6.39 0.21
CA GLY A 86 4.86 -5.99 0.84
C GLY A 86 5.81 -5.28 -0.14
N ARG A 87 5.86 -5.75 -1.38
CA ARG A 87 6.62 -5.13 -2.48
C ARG A 87 6.00 -3.81 -2.92
N ALA A 88 4.68 -3.75 -3.10
CA ALA A 88 3.97 -2.53 -3.51
C ALA A 88 4.11 -1.40 -2.48
N LEU A 89 4.16 -1.75 -1.19
CA LEU A 89 4.38 -0.81 -0.10
C LEU A 89 5.87 -0.48 0.11
N GLY A 90 6.79 -1.12 -0.62
CA GLY A 90 8.23 -0.93 -0.46
C GLY A 90 8.80 -1.45 0.87
N ILE A 91 8.04 -2.31 1.55
CA ILE A 91 8.38 -2.85 2.88
C ILE A 91 9.27 -4.09 2.77
N VAL A 92 9.03 -4.92 1.74
CA VAL A 92 9.74 -6.19 1.56
C VAL A 92 10.71 -6.06 0.37
N PRO A 93 12.02 -6.25 0.58
CA PRO A 93 13.00 -6.32 -0.50
C PRO A 93 12.68 -7.46 -1.48
N GLU A 94 13.04 -7.31 -2.75
CA GLU A 94 12.89 -8.42 -3.71
C GLU A 94 13.63 -9.67 -3.23
N GLY A 95 12.88 -10.77 -3.09
CA GLY A 95 13.43 -12.09 -2.76
C GLY A 95 13.29 -12.52 -1.30
N GLU A 96 12.77 -11.68 -0.41
CA GLU A 96 12.42 -12.11 0.95
C GLU A 96 10.92 -12.48 1.10
N PRO A 97 10.60 -13.51 1.91
CA PRO A 97 9.23 -13.82 2.25
C PRO A 97 8.62 -12.71 3.11
N ALA A 98 7.46 -12.19 2.70
CA ALA A 98 6.71 -11.24 3.50
C ALA A 98 6.13 -11.92 4.74
N ASP A 99 6.47 -11.43 5.93
CA ASP A 99 5.81 -11.85 7.18
C ASP A 99 4.52 -11.01 7.36
N PRO A 100 3.32 -11.64 7.31
CA PRO A 100 2.06 -10.93 7.48
C PRO A 100 1.92 -10.23 8.84
N ALA A 101 2.55 -10.77 9.89
CA ALA A 101 2.57 -10.14 11.21
C ALA A 101 3.40 -8.83 11.18
N GLN A 102 4.56 -8.85 10.51
CA GLN A 102 5.38 -7.66 10.32
C GLN A 102 4.66 -6.59 9.48
N LEU A 103 3.98 -6.99 8.40
CA LEU A 103 3.19 -6.07 7.58
C LEU A 103 2.09 -5.39 8.40
N THR A 104 1.38 -6.16 9.23
CA THR A 104 0.32 -5.62 10.10
C THR A 104 0.89 -4.67 11.15
N ALA A 105 2.04 -5.02 11.75
CA ALA A 105 2.72 -4.16 12.72
C ALA A 105 3.17 -2.83 12.08
N GLN A 106 3.78 -2.87 10.90
CA GLN A 106 4.20 -1.68 10.17
C GLN A 106 3.02 -0.82 9.70
N LEU A 107 1.94 -1.45 9.26
CA LEU A 107 0.71 -0.74 8.90
C LEU A 107 0.10 -0.04 10.12
N THR A 108 0.12 -0.68 11.29
CA THR A 108 -0.36 -0.07 12.53
C THR A 108 0.53 1.10 12.95
N ALA A 109 1.85 0.93 12.88
CA ALA A 109 2.81 1.98 13.21
C ALA A 109 2.70 3.19 12.27
N SER A 110 2.59 2.95 10.95
CA SER A 110 2.41 4.03 9.97
C SER A 110 1.09 4.78 10.13
N GLN A 111 -0.01 4.07 10.42
CA GLN A 111 -1.29 4.72 10.74
C GLN A 111 -1.21 5.56 12.03
N ALA A 112 -0.53 5.05 13.07
CA ALA A 112 -0.31 5.80 14.30
C ALA A 112 0.51 7.07 14.06
N GLN A 113 1.58 6.98 13.27
CA GLN A 113 2.40 8.13 12.89
C GLN A 113 1.60 9.14 12.05
N ALA A 114 0.85 8.67 11.04
CA ALA A 114 0.02 9.53 10.20
C ALA A 114 -1.05 10.26 11.04
N ARG A 115 -1.69 9.55 11.97
CA ARG A 115 -2.65 10.15 12.91
C ARG A 115 -1.97 11.20 13.79
N GLN A 116 -0.81 10.90 14.36
CA GLN A 116 -0.06 11.84 15.20
C GLN A 116 0.24 13.13 14.42
N THR A 117 0.79 13.02 13.21
CA THR A 117 1.07 14.19 12.36
C THR A 117 -0.19 14.95 11.98
N ALA A 118 -1.30 14.25 11.70
CA ALA A 118 -2.57 14.90 11.39
C ALA A 118 -3.11 15.69 12.60
N VAL A 119 -3.00 15.14 13.81
CA VAL A 119 -3.37 15.82 15.06
C VAL A 119 -2.49 17.05 15.28
N GLU A 120 -1.17 16.91 15.20
CA GLU A 120 -0.24 18.04 15.35
C GLU A 120 -0.57 19.17 14.37
N LEU A 121 -0.79 18.84 13.10
CA LEU A 121 -1.13 19.80 12.06
C LEU A 121 -2.51 20.45 12.28
N ALA A 122 -3.51 19.69 12.73
CA ALA A 122 -4.83 20.23 13.06
C ALA A 122 -4.74 21.22 14.22
N VAL A 123 -3.98 20.88 15.27
CA VAL A 123 -3.72 21.79 16.41
C VAL A 123 -3.01 23.05 15.94
N TYR A 124 -1.91 22.94 15.19
CA TYR A 124 -1.21 24.12 14.66
C TYR A 124 -2.11 25.04 13.83
N ARG A 125 -2.99 24.47 12.99
CA ARG A 125 -3.90 25.25 12.13
C ARG A 125 -5.02 25.93 12.90
N HIS A 126 -5.48 25.34 13.99
CA HIS A 126 -6.69 25.79 14.68
C HIS A 126 -6.45 26.42 16.05
N ALA A 127 -5.26 26.26 16.63
CA ALA A 127 -4.91 26.81 17.95
C ALA A 127 -5.14 28.32 18.04
N ALA A 128 -4.59 29.09 17.10
CA ALA A 128 -4.71 30.55 17.11
C ALA A 128 -6.19 31.02 17.04
N ALA A 129 -7.00 30.37 16.21
CA ALA A 129 -8.42 30.71 16.07
C ALA A 129 -9.23 30.38 17.34
N ALA A 130 -8.83 29.33 18.06
CA ALA A 130 -9.43 28.93 19.34
C ALA A 130 -8.75 29.59 20.57
N GLY A 131 -7.86 30.58 20.35
CA GLY A 131 -7.18 31.32 21.41
C GLY A 131 -6.08 30.54 22.16
N GLY A 132 -5.62 29.42 21.61
CA GLY A 132 -4.57 28.58 22.18
C GLY A 132 -3.20 28.81 21.55
N ASP A 133 -2.16 28.59 22.34
CA ASP A 133 -0.76 28.51 21.89
C ASP A 133 -0.47 27.08 21.42
N ALA A 134 -0.17 26.92 20.12
CA ALA A 134 0.05 25.60 19.52
C ALA A 134 1.21 24.85 20.19
N ASP A 135 2.31 25.53 20.51
CA ASP A 135 3.50 24.90 21.08
C ASP A 135 3.21 24.42 22.51
N ALA A 136 2.57 25.26 23.31
CA ALA A 136 2.19 24.91 24.68
C ALA A 136 1.14 23.77 24.72
N LEU A 137 0.20 23.76 23.77
CA LEU A 137 -0.80 22.71 23.64
C LEU A 137 -0.16 21.36 23.30
N LEU A 138 0.77 21.33 22.33
CA LEU A 138 1.42 20.09 21.90
C LEU A 138 2.39 19.52 22.95
N ASP A 139 2.92 20.33 23.85
CA ASP A 139 3.73 19.88 25.00
C ASP A 139 2.85 19.32 26.15
N SER A 140 1.55 19.62 26.15
CA SER A 140 0.64 19.22 27.24
C SER A 140 0.13 17.79 27.08
N ARG A 141 0.58 16.89 27.95
CA ARG A 141 0.06 15.50 28.01
C ARG A 141 -1.43 15.42 28.30
N THR A 142 -1.96 16.34 29.11
CA THR A 142 -3.39 16.38 29.44
C THR A 142 -4.22 16.75 28.22
N PHE A 143 -3.73 17.67 27.39
CA PHE A 143 -4.38 18.01 26.13
C PHE A 143 -4.29 16.86 25.12
N ALA A 144 -3.11 16.24 24.98
CA ALA A 144 -2.93 15.07 24.13
C ALA A 144 -3.90 13.92 24.49
N ALA A 145 -4.12 13.68 25.79
CA ALA A 145 -5.11 12.71 26.25
C ALA A 145 -6.55 13.09 25.87
N SER A 146 -6.90 14.37 25.86
CA SER A 146 -8.24 14.83 25.44
C SER A 146 -8.51 14.66 23.95
N LEU A 147 -7.45 14.60 23.12
CA LEU A 147 -7.55 14.37 21.67
C LEU A 147 -7.47 12.88 21.29
N ALA A 148 -7.27 11.97 22.25
CA ALA A 148 -7.04 10.55 21.97
C ALA A 148 -8.18 9.88 21.18
N GLU A 149 -9.40 10.38 21.30
CA GLU A 149 -10.60 9.90 20.58
C GLU A 149 -11.16 10.93 19.58
N VAL A 150 -10.49 12.07 19.42
CA VAL A 150 -10.92 13.12 18.49
C VAL A 150 -10.39 12.80 17.09
N ASP A 151 -11.24 12.97 16.09
CA ASP A 151 -10.84 12.95 14.68
C ASP A 151 -10.13 14.27 14.33
N PRO A 152 -8.85 14.26 13.91
CA PRO A 152 -8.14 15.47 13.52
C PRO A 152 -8.74 16.18 12.29
N ALA A 153 -9.58 15.51 11.49
CA ALA A 153 -10.32 16.12 10.39
C ALA A 153 -11.58 16.89 10.85
N ASP A 154 -12.11 16.58 12.04
CA ASP A 154 -13.23 17.32 12.62
C ASP A 154 -12.72 18.61 13.26
N THR A 155 -12.67 19.66 12.43
CA THR A 155 -12.20 20.98 12.85
C THR A 155 -12.99 21.56 14.02
N ALA A 156 -14.28 21.25 14.14
CA ALA A 156 -15.12 21.76 15.21
C ALA A 156 -14.79 21.07 16.53
N ALA A 157 -14.63 19.74 16.51
CA ALA A 157 -14.20 18.98 17.69
C ALA A 157 -12.80 19.39 18.15
N VAL A 158 -11.85 19.59 17.22
CA VAL A 158 -10.50 20.06 17.55
C VAL A 158 -10.52 21.44 18.20
N GLN A 159 -11.25 22.40 17.65
CA GLN A 159 -11.38 23.75 18.23
C GLN A 159 -12.06 23.73 19.61
N ALA A 160 -13.09 22.89 19.79
CA ALA A 160 -13.75 22.72 21.06
C ALA A 160 -12.80 22.15 22.13
N ALA A 161 -11.99 21.15 21.77
CA ALA A 161 -10.98 20.58 22.67
C ALA A 161 -9.92 21.62 23.06
N ILE A 162 -9.44 22.42 22.10
CA ILE A 162 -8.49 23.50 22.37
C ILE A 162 -9.10 24.54 23.32
N THR A 163 -10.32 24.99 23.04
CA THR A 163 -11.02 25.98 23.88
C THR A 163 -11.21 25.46 25.31
N ALA A 164 -11.59 24.19 25.45
CA ALA A 164 -11.74 23.54 26.76
C ALA A 164 -10.39 23.45 27.50
N ALA A 165 -9.31 23.11 26.80
CA ALA A 165 -7.98 23.03 27.40
C ALA A 165 -7.44 24.38 27.85
N VAL A 166 -7.64 25.44 27.05
CA VAL A 166 -7.28 26.82 27.42
C VAL A 166 -8.12 27.31 28.61
N THR A 167 -9.41 26.97 28.63
CA THR A 167 -10.29 27.32 29.76
C THR A 167 -9.84 26.62 31.05
N ALA A 168 -9.47 25.35 30.98
CA ALA A 168 -8.99 24.58 32.13
C ALA A 168 -7.58 25.01 32.58
N ASN A 169 -6.72 25.39 31.63
CA ASN A 169 -5.36 25.85 31.90
C ASN A 169 -5.03 27.09 31.05
N PRO A 170 -5.22 28.31 31.61
CA PRO A 170 -4.96 29.56 30.90
C PRO A 170 -3.51 29.75 30.44
N LYS A 171 -2.54 28.98 30.95
CA LYS A 171 -1.15 29.02 30.47
C LYS A 171 -0.99 28.47 29.04
N LEU A 172 -1.99 27.75 28.55
CA LEU A 172 -2.04 27.23 27.18
C LEU A 172 -2.63 28.25 26.20
N ALA A 173 -3.07 29.43 26.66
CA ALA A 173 -3.60 30.47 25.80
C ALA A 173 -2.50 31.10 24.95
N ALA A 174 -2.84 31.48 23.72
CA ALA A 174 -1.95 32.26 22.88
C ALA A 174 -1.64 33.61 23.56
N ALA A 175 -0.39 34.02 23.52
CA ALA A 175 -0.04 35.40 23.86
C ALA A 175 -0.79 36.35 22.91
N PRO A 176 -1.27 37.51 23.39
CA PRO A 176 -1.88 38.49 22.52
C PRO A 176 -0.88 38.83 21.40
N ALA A 177 -1.33 38.73 20.15
CA ALA A 177 -0.52 39.09 19.01
C ALA A 177 0.01 40.51 19.23
N ALA A 178 1.34 40.64 19.32
CA ALA A 178 1.95 41.96 19.36
C ALA A 178 1.45 42.74 18.15
N PRO A 179 1.11 44.03 18.29
CA PRO A 179 0.67 44.83 17.17
C PRO A 179 1.68 44.66 16.03
N ALA A 180 1.17 44.44 14.82
CA ALA A 180 2.00 44.28 13.63
C ALA A 180 3.09 45.35 13.68
N ARG A 181 4.37 44.94 13.63
CA ARG A 181 5.46 45.91 13.53
C ARG A 181 5.25 46.67 12.21
N GLY A 182 4.62 47.83 12.31
CA GLY A 182 4.43 48.75 11.21
C GLY A 182 5.78 49.29 10.78
N GLY A 183 6.44 48.58 9.86
CA GLY A 183 7.29 49.24 8.88
C GLY A 183 6.39 49.58 7.71
N ALA A 184 6.30 50.86 7.34
CA ALA A 184 5.28 51.35 6.41
C ALA A 184 5.29 52.88 6.21
N GLU A 185 5.53 53.76 7.19
CA GLU A 185 5.39 55.21 6.87
C GLU A 185 6.48 56.06 7.54
N PHE A 186 7.63 56.11 6.87
CA PHE A 186 8.47 57.31 6.85
C PHE A 186 7.83 58.36 5.91
N SER A 187 6.54 58.67 6.08
CA SER A 187 6.07 60.00 5.71
C SER A 187 6.64 60.90 6.80
N GLY A 188 7.71 61.61 6.45
CA GLY A 188 8.44 62.46 7.39
C GLY A 188 7.46 63.21 8.28
N ALA A 189 7.78 63.27 9.58
CA ALA A 189 7.11 64.17 10.51
C ALA A 189 6.85 65.51 9.79
N PRO A 190 5.66 66.15 9.93
CA PRO A 190 5.52 67.50 9.42
C PRO A 190 6.70 68.26 9.99
N SER A 191 7.64 68.64 9.12
CA SER A 191 8.76 69.47 9.52
C SER A 191 8.12 70.62 10.26
N GLY A 192 8.45 70.81 11.53
CA GLY A 192 7.92 71.87 12.39
C GLY A 192 8.34 73.27 11.93
N GLY A 193 8.54 73.44 10.62
CA GLY A 193 8.81 74.69 9.95
C GLY A 193 7.52 75.45 9.68
N VAL A 194 7.72 76.74 9.43
CA VAL A 194 6.69 77.73 9.17
C VAL A 194 5.78 77.25 8.03
N THR A 195 4.48 77.18 8.31
CA THR A 195 3.46 76.87 7.28
C THR A 195 3.25 78.07 6.34
N PRO A 196 2.69 77.89 5.13
CA PRO A 196 2.39 79.00 4.22
C PRO A 196 1.49 80.08 4.86
N THR A 197 0.50 79.67 5.66
CA THR A 197 -0.39 80.58 6.38
C THR A 197 0.37 81.39 7.45
N GLN A 198 1.27 80.74 8.18
CA GLN A 198 2.12 81.42 9.16
C GLN A 198 3.10 82.38 8.48
N PHE A 199 3.70 82.00 7.36
CA PHE A 199 4.58 82.85 6.58
C PHE A 199 3.85 84.10 6.05
N ALA A 200 2.61 83.94 5.57
CA ALA A 200 1.78 85.05 5.14
C ALA A 200 1.45 86.04 6.28
N ALA A 201 1.32 85.53 7.52
CA ALA A 201 1.08 86.33 8.72
C ALA A 201 2.35 86.94 9.35
N MET A 202 3.54 86.50 8.96
CA MET A 202 4.80 87.06 9.46
C MET A 202 5.06 88.47 8.91
N ASP A 203 5.59 89.33 9.77
CA ASP A 203 6.10 90.64 9.37
C ASP A 203 7.43 90.52 8.58
N TYR A 204 7.91 91.65 8.07
CA TYR A 204 9.13 91.69 7.27
C TYR A 204 10.37 91.24 8.05
N ALA A 205 10.45 91.55 9.35
CA ALA A 205 11.60 91.22 10.18
C ALA A 205 11.68 89.70 10.42
N ALA A 206 10.57 89.07 10.76
CA ALA A 206 10.46 87.63 10.95
C ALA A 206 10.75 86.86 9.65
N ARG A 207 10.32 87.41 8.49
CA ARG A 207 10.66 86.84 7.18
C ARG A 207 12.15 86.95 6.85
N ALA A 208 12.81 88.04 7.24
CA ALA A 208 14.24 88.22 7.04
C ALA A 208 15.06 87.28 7.94
N GLU A 209 14.62 87.04 9.18
CA GLU A 209 15.23 86.05 10.08
C GLU A 209 15.05 84.63 9.56
N LEU A 210 13.87 84.30 9.02
CA LEU A 210 13.63 83.00 8.37
C LEU A 210 14.55 82.81 7.16
N PHE A 211 14.79 83.85 6.35
CA PHE A 211 15.74 83.77 5.24
C PHE A 211 17.19 83.51 5.69
N GLN A 212 17.59 84.04 6.84
CA GLN A 212 18.94 83.84 7.38
C GLN A 212 19.12 82.47 8.05
N THR A 213 18.09 81.99 8.73
CA THR A 213 18.14 80.74 9.53
C THR A 213 17.75 79.51 8.71
N ASP A 214 16.79 79.64 7.80
CA ASP A 214 16.31 78.58 6.91
C ASP A 214 15.93 79.15 5.52
N PRO A 215 16.95 79.44 4.68
CA PRO A 215 16.73 80.02 3.35
C PRO A 215 15.91 79.11 2.43
N ASP A 216 15.95 77.80 2.63
CA ASP A 216 15.24 76.84 1.78
C ASP A 216 13.74 76.82 2.08
N THR A 217 13.37 76.90 3.35
CA THR A 217 11.96 77.10 3.73
C THR A 217 11.45 78.46 3.26
N TYR A 218 12.25 79.52 3.37
CA TYR A 218 11.87 80.84 2.83
C TYR A 218 11.60 80.78 1.33
N ARG A 219 12.51 80.21 0.51
CA ARG A 219 12.34 80.13 -0.96
C ARG A 219 11.10 79.34 -1.35
N ARG A 220 10.86 78.20 -0.68
CA ARG A 220 9.68 77.35 -0.91
C ARG A 220 8.38 78.11 -0.66
N LEU A 221 8.33 78.95 0.37
CA LEU A 221 7.14 79.70 0.76
C LEU A 221 6.98 81.03 -0.01
N ALA A 222 8.08 81.64 -0.46
CA ALA A 222 8.09 82.87 -1.24
C ALA A 222 7.76 82.67 -2.73
N GLY A 223 7.70 81.42 -3.21
CA GLY A 223 7.15 81.08 -4.53
C GLY A 223 8.04 81.45 -5.73
N THR A 224 9.35 81.59 -5.54
CA THR A 224 10.32 81.76 -6.64
C THR A 224 11.03 80.44 -6.94
N PRO A 225 11.05 79.97 -8.21
CA PRO A 225 11.86 78.81 -8.62
C PRO A 225 13.37 79.08 -8.52
#